data_AF-A0A0A1XG40-F1
#
_entry.id   AF-A0A0A1XG40-F1
#
_cell.length_a   1.000
_cell.length_b   1.000
_cell.length_c   1.000
_cell.angle_alpha   90.00
_cell.angle_beta   90.00
_cell.angle_gamma   90.00
#
_symmetry.space_group_name_H-M   'P 1'
#
loop_
_entity.id
_entity.type
_entity.pdbx_description
1 polymer ?
#
loop_
_entity_poly.entity_id
_entity_poly.type
_entity_poly.pdbx_seq_one_letter_code
_entity_poly.pdbx_strand_id
1 'polypeptide(L)'
;MSREILAPPLQRMDNNRCYRVNLIHEDFGNQFAAMQHKRNQPQAANTGTAYTEQDLYAEDDDDEQEDTGSFHIEELPSGHYKLTMHVAQSFYGGLIGFKGSTKRRIESETQTDINVPRSREGGQKQVEDITIKGKTRINVMAARRKINLLVISLRKRMRPTHFACVPLNYGEIKERFCEFKKEVLTLNLPGIDEKLFQTEECIHLTLSTCVLLDTAERSKAVEILQSCKSFLSDLKTPFQIEVRGLEIMNDDPSAVRVLYARIESPELQKFADLALQPFLRSGLGFEDYERDHVKLHMTVMNNRFRKQLDDKSARSFDAREILKRYGDYNFGRAECNEVHLCVMHHTSGDDHGTFYKITGTLKFQKDIKKI
;
A
#
# COMPACT_ATOMS: atom_id res chain seq x y z
N MET A 1 14.36 -30.03 -14.30
CA MET A 1 14.59 -29.52 -12.93
C MET A 1 13.25 -29.09 -12.35
N SER A 2 13.11 -29.23 -11.03
CA SER A 2 11.91 -29.58 -10.26
C SER A 2 10.69 -28.65 -10.39
N ARG A 3 9.52 -29.26 -10.64
CA ARG A 3 8.16 -28.66 -10.61
C ARG A 3 7.61 -28.44 -9.19
N GLU A 4 8.45 -28.49 -8.16
CA GLU A 4 8.00 -28.50 -6.74
C GLU A 4 7.90 -27.12 -6.08
N ILE A 5 8.19 -26.03 -6.79
CA ILE A 5 8.30 -24.68 -6.15
C ILE A 5 6.98 -23.88 -6.18
N LEU A 6 5.90 -24.39 -6.77
CA LEU A 6 4.63 -23.64 -6.93
C LEU A 6 3.36 -24.35 -6.41
N ALA A 7 3.47 -25.50 -5.73
CA ALA A 7 2.32 -26.17 -5.14
C ALA A 7 2.03 -25.58 -3.74
N PRO A 8 0.77 -25.24 -3.39
CA PRO A 8 0.42 -24.88 -2.01
C PRO A 8 0.73 -26.05 -1.07
N PRO A 9 1.26 -25.80 0.14
CA PRO A 9 1.67 -26.87 1.04
C PRO A 9 0.49 -27.76 1.41
N LEU A 10 0.73 -29.08 1.38
CA LEU A 10 -0.21 -30.09 1.82
C LEU A 10 0.00 -30.35 3.32
N GLN A 11 -1.04 -30.18 4.13
CA GLN A 11 -1.03 -30.57 5.53
C GLN A 11 -1.58 -31.99 5.67
N ARG A 12 -0.73 -32.92 6.12
CA ARG A 12 -1.12 -34.30 6.47
C ARG A 12 -1.37 -34.37 7.97
N MET A 13 -2.51 -34.95 8.37
CA MET A 13 -2.81 -35.25 9.78
C MET A 13 -2.85 -36.78 9.98
N ASP A 14 -2.66 -37.22 11.23
CA ASP A 14 -2.42 -38.61 11.65
C ASP A 14 -3.48 -39.65 11.24
N ASN A 15 -4.63 -39.21 10.71
CA ASN A 15 -5.73 -40.07 10.26
C ASN A 15 -5.86 -40.15 8.73
N ASN A 16 -4.74 -40.08 8.00
CA ASN A 16 -4.68 -40.17 6.54
C ASN A 16 -5.51 -39.10 5.79
N ARG A 17 -5.77 -37.95 6.44
CA ARG A 17 -6.47 -36.81 5.84
C ARG A 17 -5.45 -35.81 5.30
N CYS A 18 -5.60 -35.44 4.02
CA CYS A 18 -4.75 -34.49 3.33
C CYS A 18 -5.55 -33.22 3.05
N TYR A 19 -5.13 -32.09 3.60
CA TYR A 19 -5.73 -30.78 3.37
C TYR A 19 -4.80 -29.92 2.52
N ARG A 20 -5.36 -29.25 1.50
CA ARG A 20 -4.66 -28.21 0.75
C ARG A 20 -4.78 -26.90 1.51
N VAL A 21 -3.64 -26.34 1.90
CA VAL A 21 -3.59 -25.04 2.59
C VAL A 21 -3.57 -23.96 1.53
N ASN A 22 -4.58 -23.08 1.52
CA ASN A 22 -4.51 -21.86 0.72
C ASN A 22 -3.31 -21.04 1.21
N LEU A 23 -2.50 -20.53 0.28
CA LEU A 23 -1.43 -19.57 0.60
C LEU A 23 -2.09 -18.29 1.14
N ILE A 24 -2.23 -18.25 2.45
CA ILE A 24 -2.57 -17.07 3.21
C ILE A 24 -1.32 -16.18 3.12
N HIS A 25 -1.46 -14.96 2.61
CA HIS A 25 -0.36 -13.98 2.56
C HIS A 25 0.31 -13.91 3.93
N GLU A 26 1.65 -13.81 4.01
CA GLU A 26 2.41 -13.95 5.26
C GLU A 26 1.90 -13.00 6.37
N ASP A 27 1.43 -11.80 5.99
CA ASP A 27 0.79 -10.82 6.89
C ASP A 27 -0.48 -11.34 7.62
N PHE A 28 -1.15 -12.34 7.06
CA PHE A 28 -2.30 -13.03 7.67
C PHE A 28 -1.89 -14.33 8.39
N GLY A 29 -0.68 -14.86 8.14
CA GLY A 29 -0.18 -16.10 8.75
C GLY A 29 0.04 -16.00 10.27
N ASN A 30 0.41 -14.80 10.76
CA ASN A 30 0.61 -14.53 12.18
C ASN A 30 -0.65 -14.70 13.04
N GLN A 31 -1.85 -14.59 12.46
CA GLN A 31 -3.09 -14.84 13.20
C GLN A 31 -3.31 -16.33 13.53
N PHE A 32 -2.83 -17.25 12.68
CA PHE A 32 -2.93 -18.69 12.94
C PHE A 32 -1.98 -19.12 14.06
N ALA A 33 -0.76 -18.57 14.09
CA ALA A 33 0.21 -18.83 15.15
C ALA A 33 -0.24 -18.26 16.51
N ALA A 34 -0.81 -17.05 16.53
CA ALA A 34 -1.39 -16.45 17.74
C ALA A 34 -2.59 -17.25 18.29
N MET A 35 -3.40 -17.87 17.42
CA MET A 35 -4.50 -18.76 17.83
C MET A 35 -4.02 -20.13 18.33
N GLN A 36 -2.94 -20.68 17.78
CA GLN A 36 -2.36 -21.95 18.26
C GLN A 36 -1.67 -21.80 19.62
N HIS A 37 -0.99 -20.68 19.89
CA HIS A 37 -0.35 -20.44 21.19
C HIS A 37 -1.34 -20.36 22.35
N LYS A 38 -2.58 -19.90 22.13
CA LYS A 38 -3.65 -19.91 23.15
C LYS A 38 -4.19 -21.31 23.48
N ARG A 39 -3.85 -22.34 22.68
CA ARG A 39 -4.36 -23.70 22.84
C ARG A 39 -3.52 -24.59 23.76
N ASN A 40 -2.27 -24.18 24.05
CA ASN A 40 -1.29 -24.99 24.80
C ASN A 40 -0.99 -24.48 26.23
N GLN A 41 -1.82 -23.61 26.80
CA GLN A 41 -1.73 -23.29 28.24
C GLN A 41 -2.86 -23.99 29.02
N PRO A 42 -2.55 -24.71 30.13
CA PRO A 42 -3.56 -25.31 30.97
C PRO A 42 -4.40 -24.23 31.67
N GLN A 43 -5.71 -24.51 31.74
CA GLN A 43 -6.79 -23.62 32.17
C GLN A 43 -6.57 -23.01 33.56
N ALA A 44 -6.60 -21.67 33.63
CA ALA A 44 -7.11 -20.96 34.80
C ALA A 44 -8.43 -20.30 34.39
N ALA A 45 -9.48 -20.55 35.17
CA ALA A 45 -10.84 -20.12 34.91
C ALA A 45 -10.93 -18.59 34.77
N ASN A 46 -11.28 -18.13 33.58
CA ASN A 46 -11.91 -16.83 33.42
C ASN A 46 -12.90 -16.93 32.26
N THR A 47 -14.14 -16.53 32.50
CA THR A 47 -15.28 -16.61 31.58
C THR A 47 -14.98 -15.83 30.30
N GLY A 48 -14.46 -16.52 29.28
CA GLY A 48 -14.11 -15.94 28.00
C GLY A 48 -15.36 -15.70 27.15
N THR A 49 -15.73 -14.43 27.01
CA THR A 49 -16.56 -13.96 25.90
C THR A 49 -15.98 -14.50 24.59
N ALA A 50 -16.80 -15.24 23.83
CA ALA A 50 -16.49 -15.55 22.44
C ALA A 50 -16.13 -14.23 21.73
N TYR A 51 -15.11 -14.27 20.87
CA TYR A 51 -14.66 -13.09 20.14
C TYR A 51 -15.77 -12.66 19.17
N THR A 52 -16.65 -11.79 19.64
CA THR A 52 -17.57 -11.02 18.80
C THR A 52 -16.76 -9.85 18.28
N GLU A 53 -16.55 -9.80 16.97
CA GLU A 53 -16.12 -8.57 16.30
C GLU A 53 -17.12 -7.50 16.73
N GLN A 54 -16.67 -6.49 17.49
CA GLN A 54 -17.53 -5.36 17.83
C GLN A 54 -18.09 -4.82 16.52
N ASP A 55 -19.39 -4.60 16.50
CA ASP A 55 -20.13 -4.14 15.33
C ASP A 55 -19.71 -2.68 15.04
N LEU A 56 -18.54 -2.51 14.41
CA LEU A 56 -18.03 -1.24 13.88
C LEU A 56 -18.77 -0.84 12.59
N TYR A 57 -19.89 -1.51 12.29
CA TYR A 57 -20.70 -1.36 11.08
C TYR A 57 -22.09 -0.78 11.37
N ALA A 58 -22.39 -0.45 12.63
CA ALA A 58 -23.59 0.28 13.00
C ALA A 58 -23.21 1.74 13.23
N GLU A 59 -23.83 2.64 12.46
CA GLU A 59 -23.70 4.10 12.52
C GLU A 59 -22.52 4.69 11.74
N ASP A 60 -22.63 4.64 10.41
CA ASP A 60 -22.34 5.80 9.56
C ASP A 60 -23.36 5.75 8.41
N ASP A 61 -24.54 6.28 8.69
CA ASP A 61 -25.63 6.57 7.74
C ASP A 61 -25.27 7.83 6.92
N ASP A 62 -24.01 7.93 6.47
CA ASP A 62 -23.56 9.02 5.60
C ASP A 62 -23.83 8.60 4.15
N ASP A 63 -25.12 8.65 3.83
CA ASP A 63 -25.75 8.12 2.61
C ASP A 63 -25.45 8.94 1.34
N GLU A 64 -24.48 9.86 1.33
CA GLU A 64 -24.27 10.79 0.23
C GLU A 64 -22.79 11.10 -0.08
N GLN A 65 -21.99 10.09 -0.45
CA GLN A 65 -20.82 10.33 -1.32
C GLN A 65 -20.16 9.06 -1.92
N GLU A 66 -20.94 8.04 -2.32
CA GLU A 66 -20.40 7.06 -3.27
C GLU A 66 -20.56 7.57 -4.69
N ASP A 67 -19.41 7.91 -5.29
CA ASP A 67 -19.18 8.09 -6.72
C ASP A 67 -20.11 7.18 -7.54
N THR A 68 -20.99 7.80 -8.33
CA THR A 68 -21.89 7.20 -9.31
C THR A 68 -21.12 6.57 -10.46
N GLY A 69 -20.11 5.74 -10.14
CA GLY A 69 -19.49 4.84 -11.08
C GLY A 69 -20.61 4.01 -11.69
N SER A 70 -20.68 4.02 -13.02
CA SER A 70 -21.65 3.20 -13.76
C SER A 70 -21.29 1.72 -13.61
N PHE A 71 -21.62 1.11 -12.48
CA PHE A 71 -21.46 -0.32 -12.28
C PHE A 71 -22.50 -1.04 -13.14
N HIS A 72 -22.01 -1.85 -14.07
CA HIS A 72 -22.89 -2.63 -14.92
C HIS A 72 -23.51 -3.78 -14.11
N ILE A 73 -24.76 -3.57 -13.66
CA ILE A 73 -25.60 -4.61 -13.07
C ILE A 73 -26.45 -5.21 -14.18
N GLU A 74 -26.20 -6.48 -14.49
CA GLU A 74 -26.91 -7.29 -15.47
C GLU A 74 -28.24 -7.76 -14.86
N GLU A 75 -29.34 -7.56 -15.59
CA GLU A 75 -30.63 -8.20 -15.25
C GLU A 75 -30.72 -9.54 -15.96
N LEU A 76 -30.86 -10.61 -15.17
CA LEU A 76 -30.93 -11.98 -15.67
C LEU A 76 -32.35 -12.30 -16.14
N PRO A 77 -32.52 -13.24 -17.09
CA PRO A 77 -33.84 -13.71 -17.54
C PRO A 77 -34.74 -14.25 -16.42
N SER A 78 -34.16 -14.61 -15.27
CA SER A 78 -34.88 -15.03 -14.06
C SER A 78 -35.44 -13.87 -13.22
N GLY A 79 -35.33 -12.62 -13.67
CA GLY A 79 -35.71 -11.41 -12.91
C GLY A 79 -34.77 -11.08 -11.75
N HIS A 80 -33.61 -11.73 -11.68
CA HIS A 80 -32.58 -11.45 -10.67
C HIS A 80 -31.52 -10.52 -11.23
N TYR A 81 -30.80 -9.82 -10.35
CA TYR A 81 -29.70 -8.95 -10.72
C TYR A 81 -28.37 -9.62 -10.43
N LYS A 82 -27.39 -9.38 -11.30
CA LYS A 82 -26.04 -9.89 -11.18
C LYS A 82 -25.02 -8.76 -11.36
N LEU A 83 -24.01 -8.76 -10.50
CA LEU A 83 -22.86 -7.88 -10.62
C LEU A 83 -21.58 -8.71 -10.59
N THR A 84 -20.67 -8.41 -11.51
CA THR A 84 -19.30 -8.94 -11.51
C THR A 84 -18.37 -7.83 -11.07
N MET A 85 -17.47 -8.12 -10.13
CA MET A 85 -16.47 -7.16 -9.68
C MET A 85 -15.13 -7.84 -9.42
N HIS A 86 -14.06 -7.11 -9.71
CA HIS A 86 -12.71 -7.58 -9.47
C HIS A 86 -12.34 -7.49 -7.99
N VAL A 87 -11.77 -8.57 -7.46
CA VAL A 87 -11.15 -8.64 -6.14
C VAL A 87 -9.88 -9.47 -6.28
N ALA A 88 -8.73 -8.93 -5.88
CA ALA A 88 -7.48 -9.67 -5.95
C ALA A 88 -7.57 -10.99 -5.16
N GLN A 89 -7.04 -12.06 -5.75
CA GLN A 89 -7.15 -13.42 -5.20
C GLN A 89 -6.64 -13.53 -3.75
N SER A 90 -5.63 -12.74 -3.38
CA SER A 90 -5.08 -12.67 -2.03
C SER A 90 -6.14 -12.29 -0.97
N PHE A 91 -7.23 -11.61 -1.35
CA PHE A 91 -8.32 -11.27 -0.44
C PHE A 91 -9.41 -12.34 -0.34
N TYR A 92 -9.42 -13.36 -1.21
CA TYR A 92 -10.48 -14.38 -1.19
C TYR A 92 -10.56 -15.12 0.15
N GLY A 93 -9.42 -15.41 0.78
CA GLY A 93 -9.40 -16.05 2.10
C GLY A 93 -10.11 -15.21 3.16
N GLY A 94 -9.88 -13.89 3.18
CA GLY A 94 -10.54 -12.96 4.09
C GLY A 94 -12.03 -12.76 3.78
N LEU A 95 -12.38 -12.67 2.50
CA LEU A 95 -13.77 -12.57 2.03
C LEU A 95 -14.60 -13.82 2.39
N ILE A 96 -14.02 -15.01 2.23
CA ILE A 96 -14.66 -16.26 2.63
C ILE A 96 -14.76 -16.32 4.16
N GLY A 97 -13.67 -16.01 4.86
CA GLY A 97 -13.59 -16.11 6.31
C GLY A 97 -13.50 -17.55 6.82
N PHE A 98 -13.30 -17.71 8.13
CA PHE A 98 -13.15 -19.03 8.73
C PHE A 98 -14.43 -19.87 8.52
N LYS A 99 -14.29 -21.03 7.85
CA LYS A 99 -15.42 -21.89 7.45
C LYS A 99 -16.52 -21.17 6.64
N GLY A 100 -16.19 -20.08 5.94
CA GLY A 100 -17.17 -19.32 5.17
C GLY A 100 -18.00 -18.32 5.98
N SER A 101 -17.63 -18.03 7.24
CA SER A 101 -18.42 -17.20 8.14
C SER A 101 -18.67 -15.80 7.59
N THR A 102 -17.63 -15.14 7.09
CA THR A 102 -17.71 -13.75 6.60
C THR A 102 -18.60 -13.64 5.38
N LYS A 103 -18.37 -14.52 4.39
CA LYS A 103 -19.21 -14.61 3.19
C LYS A 103 -20.68 -14.84 3.54
N ARG A 104 -20.98 -15.85 4.38
CA ARG A 104 -22.37 -16.17 4.79
C ARG A 104 -23.04 -15.02 5.53
N ARG A 105 -22.28 -14.29 6.35
CA ARG A 105 -22.77 -13.10 7.05
C ARG A 105 -23.19 -12.02 6.07
N ILE A 106 -22.33 -11.66 5.11
CA ILE A 106 -22.67 -10.67 4.07
C ILE A 106 -23.90 -11.14 3.29
N GLU A 107 -23.91 -12.38 2.81
CA GLU A 107 -25.04 -12.97 2.08
C GLU A 107 -26.37 -12.91 2.83
N SER A 108 -26.34 -13.17 4.15
CA SER A 108 -27.52 -13.11 5.02
C SER A 108 -27.99 -11.67 5.24
N GLU A 109 -27.07 -10.75 5.51
CA GLU A 109 -27.38 -9.33 5.75
C GLU A 109 -27.96 -8.66 4.49
N THR A 110 -27.45 -9.01 3.30
CA THR A 110 -27.84 -8.36 2.04
C THR A 110 -28.81 -9.18 1.19
N GLN A 111 -29.17 -10.39 1.62
CA GLN A 111 -30.05 -11.31 0.88
C GLN A 111 -29.56 -11.55 -0.56
N THR A 112 -28.26 -11.86 -0.68
CA THR A 112 -27.56 -12.12 -1.95
C THR A 112 -26.80 -13.44 -1.92
N ASP A 113 -26.45 -13.97 -3.09
CA ASP A 113 -25.50 -15.08 -3.26
C ASP A 113 -24.20 -14.55 -3.86
N ILE A 114 -23.10 -14.79 -3.17
CA ILE A 114 -21.75 -14.38 -3.55
C ILE A 114 -21.01 -15.62 -4.05
N ASN A 115 -20.52 -15.57 -5.29
CA ASN A 115 -19.65 -16.60 -5.84
C ASN A 115 -18.20 -16.09 -5.88
N VAL A 116 -17.33 -16.77 -5.14
CA VAL A 116 -15.88 -16.53 -5.18
C VAL A 116 -15.23 -17.63 -6.03
N PRO A 117 -14.52 -17.28 -7.12
CA PRO A 117 -13.86 -18.25 -7.97
C PRO A 117 -12.91 -19.15 -7.17
N ARG A 118 -12.99 -20.47 -7.41
CA ARG A 118 -12.03 -21.42 -6.84
C ARG A 118 -10.89 -21.62 -7.82
N SER A 119 -9.66 -21.43 -7.37
CA SER A 119 -8.48 -21.83 -8.14
C SER A 119 -8.47 -23.36 -8.24
N ARG A 120 -8.79 -23.91 -9.42
CA ARG A 120 -8.64 -25.35 -9.70
C ARG A 120 -7.33 -25.56 -10.47
N GLU A 121 -6.50 -26.48 -10.00
CA GLU A 121 -5.35 -26.99 -10.76
C GLU A 121 -5.82 -27.61 -12.08
N GLY A 122 -5.21 -27.20 -13.19
CA GLY A 122 -5.36 -27.85 -14.51
C GLY A 122 -6.65 -27.54 -15.28
N GLY A 123 -7.53 -26.67 -14.77
CA GLY A 123 -8.69 -26.16 -15.51
C GLY A 123 -8.36 -24.88 -16.29
N GLN A 124 -9.13 -24.60 -17.35
CA GLN A 124 -9.12 -23.28 -18.00
C GLN A 124 -9.23 -22.18 -16.95
N LYS A 125 -8.37 -21.15 -17.07
CA LYS A 125 -8.30 -19.96 -16.22
C LYS A 125 -9.69 -19.30 -16.18
N GLN A 126 -10.52 -19.69 -15.21
CA GLN A 126 -11.87 -19.14 -15.07
C GLN A 126 -11.79 -17.69 -14.60
N VAL A 127 -12.83 -16.94 -14.96
CA VAL A 127 -13.12 -15.54 -14.58
C VAL A 127 -12.58 -15.25 -13.18
N GLU A 128 -11.59 -14.36 -13.10
CA GLU A 128 -10.87 -13.96 -11.88
C GLU A 128 -11.70 -13.01 -10.99
N ASP A 129 -12.94 -12.73 -11.39
CA ASP A 129 -13.82 -11.80 -10.71
C ASP A 129 -14.88 -12.52 -9.89
N ILE A 130 -15.23 -11.94 -8.75
CA ILE A 130 -16.33 -12.43 -7.93
C ILE A 130 -17.67 -12.02 -8.56
N THR A 131 -18.69 -12.81 -8.32
CA THR A 131 -20.05 -12.52 -8.79
C THR A 131 -21.00 -12.38 -7.60
N ILE A 132 -21.86 -11.38 -7.61
CA ILE A 132 -22.92 -11.16 -6.63
C ILE A 132 -24.25 -11.30 -7.36
N LYS A 133 -25.18 -12.10 -6.84
CA LYS A 133 -26.54 -12.25 -7.38
C LYS A 133 -27.56 -11.92 -6.30
N GLY A 134 -28.62 -11.22 -6.65
CA GLY A 134 -29.68 -10.83 -5.72
C GLY A 134 -31.01 -10.61 -6.42
N LYS A 135 -32.10 -10.53 -5.65
CA LYS A 135 -33.45 -10.28 -6.19
C LYS A 135 -33.66 -8.84 -6.64
N THR A 136 -32.93 -7.88 -6.05
CA THR A 136 -33.06 -6.45 -6.33
C THR A 136 -31.68 -5.83 -6.58
N ARG A 137 -31.62 -4.74 -7.35
CA ARG A 137 -30.38 -3.97 -7.54
C ARG A 137 -29.82 -3.44 -6.23
N ILE A 138 -30.70 -3.03 -5.31
CA ILE A 138 -30.34 -2.49 -3.99
C ILE A 138 -29.55 -3.52 -3.18
N ASN A 139 -30.03 -4.77 -3.12
CA ASN A 139 -29.36 -5.85 -2.39
C ASN A 139 -27.97 -6.15 -2.96
N VAL A 140 -27.85 -6.19 -4.29
CA VAL A 140 -26.56 -6.40 -4.97
C VAL A 140 -25.57 -5.27 -4.68
N MET A 141 -26.05 -4.02 -4.66
CA MET A 141 -25.22 -2.87 -4.32
C MET A 141 -24.79 -2.87 -2.85
N ALA A 142 -25.70 -3.18 -1.92
CA ALA A 142 -25.36 -3.31 -0.50
C ALA A 142 -24.30 -4.40 -0.26
N ALA A 143 -24.40 -5.54 -0.94
CA ALA A 143 -23.40 -6.61 -0.87
C ALA A 143 -22.04 -6.12 -1.39
N ARG A 144 -22.02 -5.44 -2.53
CA ARG A 144 -20.79 -4.86 -3.10
C ARG A 144 -20.13 -3.86 -2.13
N ARG A 145 -20.91 -2.96 -1.52
CA ARG A 145 -20.42 -1.99 -0.52
C ARG A 145 -19.71 -2.72 0.63
N LYS A 146 -20.38 -3.73 1.23
CA LYS A 146 -19.80 -4.54 2.31
C LYS A 146 -18.51 -5.27 1.88
N ILE A 147 -18.46 -5.79 0.67
CA ILE A 147 -17.23 -6.43 0.14
C ILE A 147 -16.10 -5.41 -0.04
N ASN A 148 -16.39 -4.24 -0.61
CA ASN A 148 -15.38 -3.18 -0.77
C ASN A 148 -14.80 -2.73 0.57
N LEU A 149 -15.66 -2.47 1.57
CA LEU A 149 -15.24 -2.08 2.91
C LEU A 149 -14.36 -3.17 3.57
N LEU A 150 -14.76 -4.44 3.42
CA LEU A 150 -13.95 -5.56 3.90
C LEU A 150 -12.58 -5.61 3.22
N VAL A 151 -12.52 -5.46 1.88
CA VAL A 151 -11.26 -5.46 1.14
C VAL A 151 -10.38 -4.29 1.56
N ILE A 152 -10.94 -3.09 1.74
CA ILE A 152 -10.22 -1.91 2.24
C ILE A 152 -9.62 -2.20 3.62
N SER A 153 -10.42 -2.76 4.55
CA SER A 153 -9.97 -3.13 5.89
C SER A 153 -8.85 -4.17 5.87
N LEU A 154 -8.96 -5.20 5.03
CA LEU A 154 -7.92 -6.22 4.86
C LEU A 154 -6.65 -5.61 4.26
N ARG A 155 -6.77 -4.72 3.27
CA ARG A 155 -5.65 -4.05 2.61
C ARG A 155 -4.91 -3.12 3.58
N LYS A 156 -5.62 -2.43 4.47
CA LYS A 156 -5.03 -1.56 5.51
C LYS A 156 -4.03 -2.26 6.42
N ARG A 157 -4.13 -3.59 6.54
CA ARG A 157 -3.26 -4.43 7.37
C ARG A 157 -2.00 -4.92 6.64
N MET A 158 -1.89 -4.67 5.34
CA MET A 158 -0.79 -5.13 4.51
C MET A 158 0.28 -4.04 4.37
N ARG A 159 1.53 -4.45 4.14
CA ARG A 159 2.61 -3.50 3.84
C ARG A 159 2.44 -2.92 2.43
N PRO A 160 2.63 -1.60 2.22
CA PRO A 160 2.58 -0.98 0.89
C PRO A 160 3.48 -1.68 -0.11
N THR A 161 2.99 -1.93 -1.32
CA THR A 161 3.76 -2.57 -2.41
C THR A 161 4.17 -1.58 -3.49
N HIS A 162 3.46 -0.47 -3.61
CA HIS A 162 3.72 0.57 -4.61
C HIS A 162 3.58 1.96 -3.98
N PHE A 163 4.11 2.95 -4.66
CA PHE A 163 3.98 4.35 -4.25
C PHE A 163 4.05 5.28 -5.48
N ALA A 164 3.29 6.37 -5.45
CA ALA A 164 3.41 7.45 -6.40
C ALA A 164 4.50 8.41 -5.92
N CYS A 165 5.41 8.83 -6.81
CA CYS A 165 6.55 9.66 -6.42
C CYS A 165 7.01 10.64 -7.49
N VAL A 166 7.73 11.67 -7.02
CA VAL A 166 8.56 12.57 -7.83
C VAL A 166 10.03 12.21 -7.61
N PRO A 167 10.78 11.83 -8.65
CA PRO A 167 12.22 11.55 -8.51
C PRO A 167 13.00 12.84 -8.21
N LEU A 168 14.01 12.74 -7.35
CA LEU A 168 14.96 13.83 -7.04
C LEU A 168 16.43 13.39 -7.24
N ASN A 169 16.63 12.25 -7.89
CA ASN A 169 17.93 11.58 -8.08
C ASN A 169 18.75 12.18 -9.24
N TYR A 170 18.71 13.50 -9.43
CA TYR A 170 19.43 14.19 -10.51
C TYR A 170 19.84 15.61 -10.10
N GLY A 171 20.75 16.19 -10.89
CA GLY A 171 21.19 17.58 -10.74
C GLY A 171 21.80 17.90 -9.37
N GLU A 172 21.66 19.17 -8.97
CA GLU A 172 22.21 19.69 -7.72
C GLU A 172 21.76 18.88 -6.49
N ILE A 173 20.48 18.45 -6.43
CA ILE A 173 19.96 17.71 -5.27
C ILE A 173 20.73 16.41 -5.04
N LYS A 174 20.99 15.64 -6.09
CA LYS A 174 21.76 14.40 -5.97
C LYS A 174 23.22 14.68 -5.58
N GLU A 175 23.83 15.71 -6.15
CA GLU A 175 25.20 16.10 -5.83
C GLU A 175 25.34 16.51 -4.36
N ARG A 176 24.46 17.39 -3.89
CA ARG A 176 24.41 17.84 -2.49
C ARG A 176 24.05 16.72 -1.53
N PHE A 177 23.17 15.80 -1.92
CA PHE A 177 22.89 14.60 -1.12
C PHE A 177 24.16 13.75 -0.92
N CYS A 178 24.93 13.53 -1.99
CA CYS A 178 26.20 12.82 -1.92
C CYS A 178 27.24 13.56 -1.07
N GLU A 179 27.32 14.89 -1.17
CA GLU A 179 28.16 15.72 -0.31
C GLU A 179 27.78 15.58 1.17
N PHE A 180 26.50 15.81 1.49
CA PHE A 180 25.95 15.66 2.83
C PHE A 180 26.26 14.27 3.42
N LYS A 181 26.01 13.20 2.66
CA LYS A 181 26.30 11.82 3.08
C LYS A 181 27.79 11.65 3.42
N LYS A 182 28.69 12.13 2.56
CA LYS A 182 30.14 12.06 2.80
C LYS A 182 30.51 12.81 4.07
N GLU A 183 30.06 14.05 4.21
CA GLU A 183 30.38 14.89 5.37
C GLU A 183 29.89 14.27 6.69
N VAL A 184 28.65 13.79 6.75
CA VAL A 184 28.12 13.11 7.95
C VAL A 184 28.92 11.86 8.28
N LEU A 185 29.31 11.06 7.29
CA LEU A 185 30.13 9.86 7.51
C LEU A 185 31.53 10.21 8.03
N THR A 186 32.13 11.32 7.62
CA THR A 186 33.44 11.75 8.15
C THR A 186 33.42 12.13 9.62
N LEU A 187 32.25 12.46 10.19
CA LEU A 187 32.11 12.73 11.62
C LEU A 187 32.30 11.49 12.50
N ASN A 188 32.23 10.28 11.93
CA ASN A 188 32.35 9.00 12.64
C ASN A 188 31.46 8.91 13.90
N LEU A 189 30.20 9.37 13.78
CA LEU A 189 29.25 9.36 14.89
C LEU A 189 28.86 7.91 15.28
N PRO A 190 28.75 7.60 16.59
CA PRO A 190 28.37 6.27 17.04
C PRO A 190 27.03 5.81 16.47
N GLY A 191 26.99 4.61 15.90
CA GLY A 191 25.75 4.05 15.35
C GLY A 191 25.25 4.73 14.08
N ILE A 192 26.08 5.56 13.42
CA ILE A 192 25.82 6.09 12.07
C ILE A 192 26.76 5.40 11.09
N ASP A 193 26.20 4.76 10.07
CA ASP A 193 26.95 4.11 9.01
C ASP A 193 26.25 4.31 7.66
N GLU A 194 26.94 3.96 6.57
CA GLU A 194 26.45 4.16 5.21
C GLU A 194 25.09 3.48 4.93
N LYS A 195 24.78 2.36 5.59
CA LYS A 195 23.55 1.60 5.38
C LYS A 195 22.31 2.31 5.93
N LEU A 196 22.48 3.37 6.70
CA LEU A 196 21.35 4.23 7.11
C LEU A 196 20.89 5.15 6.00
N PHE A 197 21.76 5.50 5.04
CA PHE A 197 21.43 6.46 4.00
C PHE A 197 20.59 5.83 2.90
N GLN A 198 19.65 6.60 2.38
CA GLN A 198 19.02 6.29 1.10
C GLN A 198 20.09 6.22 0.01
N THR A 199 19.90 5.35 -0.99
CA THR A 199 20.78 5.39 -2.16
C THR A 199 20.48 6.65 -2.97
N GLU A 200 21.51 7.33 -3.44
CA GLU A 200 21.42 8.54 -4.25
C GLU A 200 20.56 8.34 -5.52
N GLU A 201 20.50 7.10 -6.02
CA GLU A 201 19.66 6.72 -7.15
C GLU A 201 18.18 6.58 -6.81
N CYS A 202 17.80 6.63 -5.53
CA CYS A 202 16.45 6.38 -5.03
C CYS A 202 15.93 7.53 -4.17
N ILE A 203 16.58 8.70 -4.14
CA ILE A 203 16.02 9.88 -3.47
C ILE A 203 14.81 10.40 -4.26
N HIS A 204 13.69 10.58 -3.58
CA HIS A 204 12.40 10.92 -4.18
C HIS A 204 11.46 11.54 -3.14
N LEU A 205 10.36 12.13 -3.61
CA LEU A 205 9.21 12.55 -2.82
C LEU A 205 8.09 11.55 -2.98
N THR A 206 7.52 11.06 -1.88
CA THR A 206 6.34 10.18 -1.92
C THR A 206 5.07 11.01 -1.86
N LEU A 207 4.14 10.78 -2.79
CA LEU A 207 2.82 11.43 -2.86
C LEU A 207 1.73 10.54 -2.27
N SER A 208 1.75 9.26 -2.61
CA SER A 208 0.80 8.28 -2.10
C SER A 208 1.45 6.90 -2.03
N THR A 209 0.94 6.04 -1.14
CA THR A 209 1.33 4.63 -1.07
C THR A 209 0.13 3.76 -1.37
N CYS A 210 0.37 2.57 -1.94
CA CYS A 210 -0.66 1.64 -2.37
C CYS A 210 -0.25 0.20 -2.08
N VAL A 211 -1.24 -0.67 -1.89
CA VAL A 211 -1.07 -2.12 -1.96
C VAL A 211 -1.77 -2.58 -3.22
N LEU A 212 -0.99 -3.02 -4.21
CA LEU A 212 -1.47 -3.56 -5.49
C LEU A 212 -0.98 -5.01 -5.59
N LEU A 213 -1.92 -5.95 -5.66
CA LEU A 213 -1.64 -7.39 -5.50
C LEU A 213 -1.66 -8.18 -6.80
N ASP A 214 -2.27 -7.63 -7.86
CA ASP A 214 -2.30 -8.26 -9.17
C ASP A 214 -2.21 -7.24 -10.32
N THR A 215 -2.30 -7.73 -11.55
CA THR A 215 -2.17 -6.90 -12.76
C THR A 215 -3.36 -5.97 -12.93
N ALA A 216 -4.57 -6.39 -12.57
CA ALA A 216 -5.76 -5.55 -12.72
C ALA A 216 -5.71 -4.35 -11.77
N GLU A 217 -5.28 -4.55 -10.51
CA GLU A 217 -5.06 -3.46 -9.57
C GLU A 217 -3.93 -2.52 -10.02
N ARG A 218 -2.85 -3.04 -10.60
CA ARG A 218 -1.78 -2.21 -11.18
C ARG A 218 -2.29 -1.36 -12.34
N SER A 219 -3.03 -1.94 -13.28
CA SER A 219 -3.63 -1.21 -14.40
C SER A 219 -4.58 -0.11 -13.91
N LYS A 220 -5.46 -0.43 -12.96
CA LYS A 220 -6.38 0.53 -12.36
C LYS A 220 -5.63 1.67 -11.65
N ALA A 221 -4.56 1.37 -10.92
CA ALA A 221 -3.74 2.40 -10.27
C ALA A 221 -3.05 3.34 -11.28
N VAL A 222 -2.61 2.80 -12.43
CA VAL A 222 -2.07 3.63 -13.52
C VAL A 222 -3.16 4.50 -14.14
N GLU A 223 -4.36 3.98 -14.38
CA GLU A 223 -5.50 4.76 -14.89
C GLU A 223 -5.89 5.90 -13.93
N ILE A 224 -5.92 5.61 -12.62
CA ILE A 224 -6.16 6.62 -11.58
C ILE A 224 -5.07 7.70 -11.65
N LEU A 225 -3.79 7.31 -11.71
CA LEU A 225 -2.69 8.27 -11.85
C LEU A 225 -2.84 9.13 -13.11
N GLN A 226 -3.25 8.56 -14.24
CA GLN A 226 -3.50 9.33 -15.47
C GLN A 226 -4.68 10.29 -15.32
N SER A 227 -5.74 9.91 -14.59
CA SER A 227 -6.91 10.77 -14.37
C SER A 227 -6.55 12.05 -13.60
N CYS A 228 -5.52 12.01 -12.75
CA CYS A 228 -4.99 13.17 -12.03
C CYS A 228 -4.40 14.24 -12.95
N LYS A 229 -4.17 13.95 -14.24
CA LYS A 229 -3.76 14.96 -15.23
C LYS A 229 -4.73 16.14 -15.31
N SER A 230 -6.01 15.92 -15.03
CA SER A 230 -7.03 16.97 -14.98
C SER A 230 -6.71 18.08 -13.97
N PHE A 231 -6.09 17.73 -12.83
CA PHE A 231 -5.72 18.68 -11.78
C PHE A 231 -4.54 19.60 -12.15
N LEU A 232 -3.80 19.30 -13.22
CA LEU A 232 -2.68 20.14 -13.65
C LEU A 232 -3.12 21.43 -14.34
N SER A 233 -4.37 21.51 -14.81
CA SER A 233 -4.85 22.66 -15.58
C SER A 233 -4.85 23.97 -14.79
N ASP A 234 -5.06 23.90 -13.48
CA ASP A 234 -5.09 25.05 -12.58
C ASP A 234 -3.74 25.28 -11.85
N LEU A 235 -2.71 24.51 -12.18
CA LEU A 235 -1.42 24.53 -11.50
C LEU A 235 -0.27 24.96 -12.42
N LYS A 236 0.76 25.58 -11.85
CA LYS A 236 1.93 26.04 -12.59
C LYS A 236 2.95 24.91 -12.73
N THR A 237 3.02 24.31 -13.92
CA THR A 237 4.03 23.29 -14.29
C THR A 237 5.15 23.89 -15.16
N PRO A 238 6.42 23.43 -15.06
CA PRO A 238 6.92 22.42 -14.14
C PRO A 238 6.85 22.87 -12.68
N PHE A 239 6.65 21.92 -11.76
CA PHE A 239 6.65 22.24 -10.34
C PHE A 239 8.07 22.57 -9.89
N GLN A 240 8.23 23.75 -9.30
CA GLN A 240 9.48 24.20 -8.70
C GLN A 240 9.59 23.62 -7.29
N ILE A 241 10.70 22.94 -7.01
CA ILE A 241 10.95 22.24 -5.74
C ILE A 241 12.22 22.81 -5.13
N GLU A 242 12.14 23.30 -3.89
CA GLU A 242 13.30 23.59 -3.05
C GLU A 242 13.39 22.55 -1.93
N VAL A 243 14.59 21.97 -1.74
CA VAL A 243 14.85 20.95 -0.73
C VAL A 243 15.82 21.50 0.30
N ARG A 244 15.32 21.84 1.48
CA ARG A 244 16.12 22.55 2.48
C ARG A 244 15.69 22.25 3.93
N GLY A 245 16.70 22.02 4.74
CA GLY A 245 16.60 21.73 6.16
C GLY A 245 16.23 20.28 6.43
N LEU A 246 16.48 19.85 7.65
CA LEU A 246 16.33 18.47 8.12
C LEU A 246 15.32 18.39 9.26
N GLU A 247 14.51 17.34 9.22
CA GLU A 247 13.55 17.00 10.28
C GLU A 247 13.50 15.48 10.49
N ILE A 248 12.85 15.10 11.58
CA ILE A 248 12.70 13.71 12.02
C ILE A 248 11.21 13.33 12.06
N MET A 249 10.91 12.07 11.77
CA MET A 249 9.50 11.62 11.73
C MET A 249 8.91 11.34 13.13
N ASN A 250 9.76 11.27 14.15
CA ASN A 250 9.40 11.03 15.55
C ASN A 250 9.96 12.14 16.46
N ASP A 251 9.48 12.28 17.69
CA ASP A 251 9.78 13.48 18.51
C ASP A 251 11.14 13.48 19.22
N ASP A 252 11.82 12.32 19.29
CA ASP A 252 13.09 12.17 20.00
C ASP A 252 14.30 12.16 19.04
N PRO A 253 15.12 13.22 18.99
CA PRO A 253 16.29 13.30 18.13
C PRO A 253 17.44 12.37 18.56
N SER A 254 17.40 11.81 19.79
CA SER A 254 18.37 10.79 20.23
C SER A 254 18.01 9.37 19.80
N ALA A 255 16.76 9.15 19.37
CA ALA A 255 16.23 7.85 18.97
C ALA A 255 15.43 7.94 17.66
N VAL A 256 16.07 8.46 16.61
CA VAL A 256 15.46 8.69 15.30
C VAL A 256 15.33 7.40 14.51
N ARG A 257 14.18 7.22 13.82
CA ARG A 257 14.00 6.14 12.84
C ARG A 257 14.15 6.61 11.40
N VAL A 258 13.69 7.82 11.11
CA VAL A 258 13.69 8.43 9.79
C VAL A 258 14.12 9.88 9.92
N LEU A 259 15.19 10.25 9.22
CA LEU A 259 15.64 11.61 9.00
C LEU A 259 15.30 11.98 7.55
N TYR A 260 14.64 13.11 7.34
CA TYR A 260 14.23 13.55 6.01
C TYR A 260 14.54 15.04 5.80
N ALA A 261 14.67 15.42 4.54
CA ALA A 261 14.77 16.81 4.13
C ALA A 261 13.38 17.37 3.84
N ARG A 262 13.15 18.63 4.24
CA ARG A 262 11.88 19.33 4.03
C ARG A 262 11.78 19.85 2.61
N ILE A 263 10.54 20.00 2.15
CA ILE A 263 10.21 20.39 0.79
C ILE A 263 9.40 21.67 0.79
N GLU A 264 9.83 22.63 -0.01
CA GLU A 264 9.05 23.82 -0.34
C GLU A 264 8.64 23.74 -1.81
N SER A 265 7.37 23.43 -2.05
CA SER A 265 6.77 23.40 -3.38
C SER A 265 5.24 23.54 -3.32
N PRO A 266 4.71 24.79 -3.29
CA PRO A 266 3.27 25.01 -3.09
C PRO A 266 2.38 24.37 -4.15
N GLU A 267 2.81 24.37 -5.42
CA GLU A 267 2.03 23.81 -6.53
C GLU A 267 2.05 22.28 -6.53
N LEU A 268 3.20 21.66 -6.19
CA LEU A 268 3.28 20.21 -6.02
C LEU A 268 2.49 19.76 -4.80
N GLN A 269 2.47 20.52 -3.70
CA GLN A 269 1.67 20.21 -2.52
C GLN A 269 0.19 20.13 -2.86
N LYS A 270 -0.36 21.15 -3.52
CA LYS A 270 -1.74 21.15 -4.02
C LYS A 270 -2.02 19.96 -4.93
N PHE A 271 -1.11 19.68 -5.87
CA PHE A 271 -1.25 18.52 -6.75
C PHE A 271 -1.26 17.21 -5.96
N ALA A 272 -0.35 17.04 -5.00
CA ALA A 272 -0.24 15.82 -4.21
C ALA A 272 -1.51 15.55 -3.40
N ASP A 273 -2.06 16.59 -2.75
CA ASP A 273 -3.29 16.50 -1.97
C ASP A 273 -4.48 16.11 -2.87
N LEU A 274 -4.62 16.74 -4.04
CA LEU A 274 -5.67 16.41 -5.01
C LEU A 274 -5.48 15.01 -5.60
N ALA A 275 -4.25 14.63 -5.94
CA ALA A 275 -3.92 13.37 -6.57
C ALA A 275 -4.08 12.18 -5.61
N LEU A 276 -3.97 12.38 -4.28
CA LEU A 276 -4.23 11.35 -3.28
C LEU A 276 -5.71 10.91 -3.29
N GLN A 277 -6.64 11.86 -3.48
CA GLN A 277 -8.08 11.61 -3.32
C GLN A 277 -8.64 10.51 -4.26
N PRO A 278 -8.33 10.47 -5.57
CA PRO A 278 -8.71 9.35 -6.42
C PRO A 278 -8.19 7.99 -5.96
N PHE A 279 -6.97 7.93 -5.40
CA PHE A 279 -6.42 6.68 -4.86
C PHE A 279 -7.20 6.23 -3.62
N LEU A 280 -7.55 7.15 -2.71
CA LEU A 280 -8.37 6.86 -1.53
C LEU A 280 -9.77 6.37 -1.93
N ARG A 281 -10.48 7.12 -2.79
CA ARG A 281 -11.81 6.74 -3.29
C ARG A 281 -11.84 5.39 -3.98
N SER A 282 -10.75 5.01 -4.66
CA SER A 282 -10.65 3.71 -5.33
C SER A 282 -10.47 2.51 -4.38
N GLY A 283 -10.11 2.76 -3.12
CA GLY A 283 -9.75 1.75 -2.12
C GLY A 283 -8.33 1.16 -2.29
N LEU A 284 -7.51 1.71 -3.19
CA LEU A 284 -6.12 1.26 -3.42
C LEU A 284 -5.08 2.04 -2.60
N GLY A 285 -5.37 3.31 -2.29
CA GLY A 285 -4.50 4.17 -1.49
C GLY A 285 -4.67 4.00 0.02
N PHE A 286 -3.70 4.49 0.77
CA PHE A 286 -3.79 4.63 2.22
C PHE A 286 -3.92 6.10 2.61
N GLU A 287 -4.80 6.35 3.56
CA GLU A 287 -4.91 7.63 4.24
C GLU A 287 -4.06 7.58 5.52
N ASP A 288 -3.32 8.66 5.78
CA ASP A 288 -2.66 8.90 7.05
C ASP A 288 -3.57 9.84 7.85
N TYR A 289 -4.47 9.26 8.66
CA TYR A 289 -5.55 9.95 9.40
C TYR A 289 -5.07 11.10 10.28
N GLU A 290 -3.77 11.18 10.55
CA GLU A 290 -3.17 12.22 11.39
C GLU A 290 -2.87 13.51 10.62
N ARG A 291 -3.10 13.57 9.29
CA ARG A 291 -2.68 14.72 8.47
C ARG A 291 -3.73 15.12 7.44
N ASP A 292 -4.06 16.42 7.44
CA ASP A 292 -4.93 17.05 6.44
C ASP A 292 -4.29 17.12 5.03
N HIS A 293 -2.96 16.98 4.96
CA HIS A 293 -2.17 17.15 3.74
C HIS A 293 -1.10 16.05 3.58
N VAL A 294 -0.73 15.75 2.33
CA VAL A 294 0.39 14.86 2.01
C VAL A 294 1.67 15.46 2.58
N LYS A 295 2.36 14.73 3.46
CA LYS A 295 3.63 15.19 4.04
C LYS A 295 4.76 15.00 3.01
N LEU A 296 4.97 15.96 2.12
CA LEU A 296 6.07 15.91 1.16
C LEU A 296 7.42 15.99 1.87
N HIS A 297 8.26 14.98 1.67
CA HIS A 297 9.60 14.90 2.24
C HIS A 297 10.51 14.04 1.36
N MET A 298 11.81 14.35 1.39
CA MET A 298 12.85 13.49 0.81
C MET A 298 13.52 12.70 1.93
N THR A 299 13.32 11.38 1.98
CA THR A 299 13.99 10.55 3.00
C THR A 299 15.49 10.55 2.77
N VAL A 300 16.25 10.95 3.79
CA VAL A 300 17.72 11.02 3.75
C VAL A 300 18.32 9.79 4.43
N MET A 301 17.86 9.48 5.64
CA MET A 301 18.29 8.32 6.40
C MET A 301 17.10 7.55 6.97
N ASN A 302 17.17 6.22 6.95
CA ASN A 302 16.13 5.36 7.51
C ASN A 302 16.76 4.10 8.11
N ASN A 303 16.40 3.78 9.36
CA ASN A 303 16.91 2.59 10.01
C ASN A 303 16.48 1.29 9.31
N ARG A 304 15.37 1.30 8.56
CA ARG A 304 14.92 0.13 7.77
C ARG A 304 15.86 -0.24 6.62
N PHE A 305 16.75 0.66 6.18
CA PHE A 305 17.68 0.39 5.09
C PHE A 305 18.84 -0.53 5.48
N ARG A 306 19.09 -0.69 6.78
CA ARG A 306 19.96 -1.74 7.32
C ARG A 306 19.31 -3.11 7.04
N LYS A 307 19.55 -3.67 5.85
CA LYS A 307 19.11 -5.01 5.45
C LYS A 307 19.58 -6.02 6.51
N GLN A 308 18.65 -6.88 6.92
CA GLN A 308 18.75 -7.81 8.05
C GLN A 308 18.99 -7.08 9.37
N LEU A 309 17.88 -6.85 10.07
CA LEU A 309 17.92 -6.80 11.52
C LEU A 309 18.55 -8.12 11.99
N ASP A 310 19.87 -8.18 12.09
CA ASP A 310 20.44 -8.90 13.22
C ASP A 310 19.69 -8.36 14.43
N ASP A 311 19.13 -9.25 15.25
CA ASP A 311 18.29 -8.91 16.40
C ASP A 311 19.02 -7.99 17.42
N LYS A 312 20.32 -7.76 17.20
CA LYS A 312 21.23 -6.88 17.93
C LYS A 312 21.34 -5.44 17.38
N SER A 313 20.84 -5.16 16.18
CA SER A 313 20.94 -3.83 15.58
C SER A 313 19.93 -2.86 16.22
N ALA A 314 20.40 -1.67 16.57
CA ALA A 314 19.58 -0.65 17.20
C ALA A 314 18.40 -0.28 16.28
N ARG A 315 17.20 -0.15 16.86
CA ARG A 315 15.97 0.22 16.12
C ARG A 315 15.88 1.71 15.78
N SER A 316 16.91 2.47 16.14
CA SER A 316 17.02 3.92 15.98
C SER A 316 18.49 4.34 15.90
N PHE A 317 18.72 5.61 15.57
CA PHE A 317 20.03 6.26 15.61
C PHE A 317 19.92 7.66 16.22
N ASP A 318 21.02 8.15 16.79
CA ASP A 318 21.09 9.50 17.38
C ASP A 318 21.42 10.53 16.29
N ALA A 319 20.49 11.43 16.01
CA ALA A 319 20.63 12.46 14.99
C ALA A 319 20.92 13.85 15.57
N ARG A 320 21.09 14.00 16.90
CA ARG A 320 21.24 15.32 17.54
C ARG A 320 22.39 16.12 16.94
N GLU A 321 23.54 15.48 16.74
CA GLU A 321 24.72 16.17 16.21
C GLU A 321 24.62 16.45 14.71
N ILE A 322 23.90 15.60 13.96
CA ILE A 322 23.58 15.86 12.55
C ILE A 322 22.64 17.07 12.44
N LEU A 323 21.54 17.08 13.20
CA LEU A 323 20.57 18.17 13.21
C LEU A 323 21.20 19.49 13.68
N LYS A 324 22.08 19.44 14.68
CA LYS A 324 22.77 20.64 15.18
C LYS A 324 23.67 21.29 14.12
N ARG A 325 24.36 20.48 13.30
CA ARG A 325 25.32 20.98 12.30
C ARG A 325 24.68 21.27 10.95
N TYR A 326 23.68 20.48 10.58
CA TYR A 326 23.09 20.44 9.24
C TYR A 326 21.59 20.69 9.22
N GLY A 327 21.00 21.17 10.32
CA GLY A 327 19.57 21.40 10.45
C GLY A 327 18.95 22.25 9.33
N ASP A 328 19.71 23.22 8.81
CA ASP A 328 19.30 24.10 7.70
C ASP A 328 20.00 23.78 6.37
N TYR A 329 20.57 22.58 6.22
CA TYR A 329 21.32 22.18 5.03
C TYR A 329 20.49 22.36 3.75
N ASN A 330 21.09 22.98 2.75
CA ASN A 330 20.44 23.24 1.47
C ASN A 330 20.85 22.17 0.45
N PHE A 331 19.89 21.31 0.08
CA PHE A 331 20.10 20.32 -0.96
C PHE A 331 19.91 20.90 -2.36
N GLY A 332 19.37 22.11 -2.49
CA GLY A 332 19.22 22.80 -3.77
C GLY A 332 17.81 22.73 -4.34
N ARG A 333 17.71 22.91 -5.65
CA ARG A 333 16.43 23.06 -6.37
C ARG A 333 16.29 22.07 -7.52
N ALA A 334 15.05 21.71 -7.83
CA ALA A 334 14.71 20.89 -8.99
C ALA A 334 13.37 21.30 -9.61
N GLU A 335 13.19 20.89 -10.87
CA GLU A 335 11.96 21.05 -11.61
C GLU A 335 11.32 19.68 -11.89
N CYS A 336 10.05 19.53 -11.54
CA CYS A 336 9.32 18.29 -11.76
C CYS A 336 8.32 18.41 -12.93
N ASN A 337 8.41 17.47 -13.87
CA ASN A 337 7.52 17.35 -15.03
C ASN A 337 6.74 16.03 -15.08
N GLU A 338 6.93 15.14 -14.11
CA GLU A 338 6.27 13.84 -14.10
C GLU A 338 6.16 13.23 -12.71
N VAL A 339 5.18 12.34 -12.55
CA VAL A 339 4.99 11.49 -11.38
C VAL A 339 5.03 10.04 -11.82
N HIS A 340 5.79 9.21 -11.09
CA HIS A 340 5.89 7.78 -11.33
C HIS A 340 5.10 6.98 -10.29
N LEU A 341 4.37 5.97 -10.73
CA LEU A 341 3.92 4.88 -9.88
C LEU A 341 5.00 3.81 -9.87
N CYS A 342 5.67 3.63 -8.74
CA CYS A 342 6.82 2.75 -8.60
C CYS A 342 6.49 1.52 -7.76
N VAL A 343 7.15 0.40 -8.05
CA VAL A 343 7.18 -0.78 -7.18
C VAL A 343 8.12 -0.48 -6.02
N MET A 344 7.67 -0.73 -4.79
CA MET A 344 8.52 -0.65 -3.61
C MET A 344 9.46 -1.86 -3.58
N HIS A 345 10.74 -1.63 -3.37
CA HIS A 345 11.75 -2.68 -3.26
C HIS A 345 11.46 -3.58 -2.04
N HIS A 346 10.82 -4.74 -2.27
CA HIS A 346 10.58 -5.77 -1.24
C HIS A 346 11.51 -6.97 -1.38
N THR A 347 12.26 -7.06 -2.48
CA THR A 347 13.03 -8.25 -2.83
C THR A 347 14.53 -8.01 -2.71
N SER A 348 15.18 -8.86 -1.91
CA SER A 348 16.61 -9.11 -2.00
C SER A 348 16.95 -9.58 -3.42
N GLY A 349 17.60 -8.73 -4.22
CA GLY A 349 17.95 -9.01 -5.61
C GLY A 349 17.69 -7.86 -6.58
N ASP A 350 17.02 -6.79 -6.13
CA ASP A 350 16.84 -5.59 -6.94
C ASP A 350 18.21 -4.98 -7.31
N ASP A 351 18.36 -4.54 -8.56
CA ASP A 351 19.59 -3.94 -9.10
C ASP A 351 20.01 -2.74 -8.26
N HIS A 352 20.88 -3.02 -7.29
CA HIS A 352 21.51 -2.01 -6.45
C HIS A 352 22.17 -0.96 -7.35
N GLY A 353 21.75 0.30 -7.21
CA GLY A 353 22.25 1.40 -8.04
C GLY A 353 21.34 1.82 -9.19
N THR A 354 20.06 1.43 -9.20
CA THR A 354 19.06 1.94 -10.14
C THR A 354 17.85 2.52 -9.41
N PHE A 355 17.12 3.44 -10.04
CA PHE A 355 15.85 3.95 -9.51
C PHE A 355 14.79 2.84 -9.49
N TYR A 356 13.77 3.01 -8.64
CA TYR A 356 12.67 2.06 -8.49
C TYR A 356 12.04 1.65 -9.83
N LYS A 357 11.60 0.39 -9.92
CA LYS A 357 10.89 -0.11 -11.10
C LYS A 357 9.57 0.66 -11.30
N ILE A 358 9.46 1.33 -12.43
CA ILE A 358 8.28 2.12 -12.80
C ILE A 358 7.18 1.20 -13.35
N THR A 359 5.98 1.30 -12.78
CA THR A 359 4.74 0.65 -13.25
C THR A 359 3.98 1.54 -14.22
N GLY A 360 4.00 2.85 -14.01
CA GLY A 360 3.41 3.83 -14.91
C GLY A 360 3.89 5.25 -14.60
N THR A 361 3.70 6.15 -15.55
CA THR A 361 4.15 7.54 -15.44
C THR A 361 3.07 8.49 -15.91
N LEU A 362 2.75 9.50 -15.11
CA LEU A 362 2.01 10.68 -15.53
C LEU A 362 3.00 11.77 -15.91
N LYS A 363 3.03 12.15 -17.19
CA LYS A 363 3.77 13.33 -17.68
C LYS A 363 2.88 14.56 -17.69
N PHE A 364 3.41 15.68 -17.21
CA PHE A 364 2.67 16.93 -17.08
C PHE A 364 2.46 17.64 -18.42
N GLN A 365 3.40 17.50 -19.36
CA GLN A 365 3.24 18.04 -20.70
C GLN A 365 2.26 17.21 -21.55
N LYS A 366 1.64 17.86 -22.55
CA LYS A 366 0.93 17.16 -23.63
C LYS A 366 2.00 16.63 -24.59
N ASP A 367 1.87 15.39 -25.03
CA ASP A 367 2.65 14.91 -26.17
C ASP A 367 2.42 15.89 -27.32
N ILE A 368 3.46 16.63 -27.70
CA ILE A 368 3.45 17.37 -28.95
C ILE A 368 3.41 16.27 -30.01
N LYS A 369 2.20 15.95 -30.51
CA LYS A 369 2.06 15.19 -31.74
C LYS A 369 2.87 15.96 -32.77
N LYS A 370 4.03 15.44 -33.15
CA LYS A 370 4.72 15.88 -34.36
C LYS A 370 3.73 15.67 -35.49
N ILE A 371 3.18 16.79 -35.99
CA ILE A 371 2.34 16.83 -37.19
C ILE A 371 3.23 16.49 -38.38
#